data_AF-A0A1E4RDB0-F1
#
_entry.id   AF-A0A1E4RDB0-F1
#
_cell.length_a   1.000
_cell.length_b   1.000
_cell.length_c   1.000
_cell.angle_alpha   90.00
_cell.angle_beta   90.00
_cell.angle_gamma   90.00
#
_symmetry.space_group_name_H-M   'P 1'
#
loop_
_entity.id
_entity.type
_entity.pdbx_description
1 polymer ?
#
loop_
_entity_poly.entity_id
_entity_poly.type
_entity_poly.pdbx_seq_one_letter_code
_entity_poly.pdbx_strand_id
1 'polypeptide(L)'
;MITNGSFKQHVLGSFGGGLPRKVLVALSGGVDSMCLAYLLSRYRDEHQKDMEISAVTIDHGYRDGSRKEAMQVGEVVKQWGVDHYIRSLTYSEGDVKSISNFEEVARKKRYEAFQKMCLESGIRSVLLAHNLNDQLETFLQRLQQNSSLFGLVGLKQQAHLPVMPKAPTSVVEPIQVLRPLLAFDKLEIIGTCRSNGIRWFEDPTNSDPQLTKRNAFRYLINKEIPARVQTGDTLLGSLLLREELVGTHQEVVQFTSMLEQRIKFRMNYLEANNLIAHDHAKARVEISFPAPWVSEPSDQLLLSRLLYLVLYPYSSIKHYHWAYAKLERRAVPQFQQWYKLNPSSRLTLTYLNLLMAARVNNNFVTISFSRQPLLAEDIDRTTLDTSITQEWSDWILFDRRFWLKLRSLLGPQKIKLIPYTPKYQNLILHIPTINTGNTIASECFLKENLYVI
;
A
#
# COMPACT_ATOMS: atom_id res chain seq x y z
N MET A 1 11.93 -2.86 28.90
CA MET A 1 12.06 -4.12 28.13
C MET A 1 10.66 -4.60 27.80
N ILE A 2 10.47 -5.26 26.66
CA ILE A 2 9.19 -5.83 26.28
C ILE A 2 9.03 -7.14 27.05
N THR A 3 7.97 -7.25 27.86
CA THR A 3 7.65 -8.49 28.58
C THR A 3 6.69 -9.32 27.75
N ASN A 4 6.64 -10.63 27.98
CA ASN A 4 5.66 -11.50 27.30
C ASN A 4 4.21 -11.02 27.56
N GLY A 5 3.94 -10.53 28.77
CA GLY A 5 2.66 -9.92 29.14
C GLY A 5 2.34 -8.65 28.35
N SER A 6 3.29 -7.70 28.25
CA SER A 6 3.04 -6.45 27.50
C SER A 6 2.93 -6.70 26.00
N PHE A 7 3.73 -7.63 25.46
CA PHE A 7 3.62 -8.06 24.07
C PHE A 7 2.27 -8.72 23.78
N LYS A 8 1.80 -9.63 24.65
CA LYS A 8 0.49 -10.27 24.53
C LYS A 8 -0.63 -9.23 24.50
N GLN A 9 -0.67 -8.32 25.48
CA GLN A 9 -1.72 -7.30 25.55
C GLN A 9 -1.76 -6.44 24.29
N HIS A 10 -0.58 -6.05 23.79
CA HIS A 10 -0.47 -5.32 22.54
C HIS A 10 -1.01 -6.10 21.33
N VAL A 11 -0.65 -7.39 21.23
CA VAL A 11 -1.13 -8.29 20.18
C VAL A 11 -2.65 -8.43 20.20
N LEU A 12 -3.23 -8.70 21.37
CA LEU A 12 -4.68 -8.88 21.53
C LEU A 12 -5.45 -7.62 21.12
N GLY A 13 -4.96 -6.44 21.51
CA GLY A 13 -5.59 -5.16 21.18
C GLY A 13 -5.42 -4.74 19.72
N SER A 14 -4.30 -5.09 19.08
CA SER A 14 -3.96 -4.57 17.74
C SER A 14 -4.38 -5.48 16.59
N PHE A 15 -4.62 -6.78 16.86
CA PHE A 15 -4.87 -7.78 15.82
C PHE A 15 -6.15 -8.59 16.05
N GLY A 16 -7.16 -7.98 16.69
CA GLY A 16 -8.50 -8.56 16.78
C GLY A 16 -8.57 -9.83 17.64
N GLY A 17 -7.80 -9.89 18.73
CA GLY A 17 -7.84 -11.01 19.69
C GLY A 17 -6.74 -12.06 19.55
N GLY A 18 -5.75 -11.87 18.65
CA GLY A 18 -4.57 -12.75 18.58
C GLY A 18 -3.79 -12.63 17.29
N LEU A 19 -2.79 -13.51 17.11
CA LEU A 19 -2.08 -13.67 15.85
C LEU A 19 -2.61 -14.88 15.06
N PRO A 20 -2.50 -14.86 13.73
CA PRO A 20 -2.86 -16.01 12.90
C PRO A 20 -2.06 -17.26 13.28
N ARG A 21 -2.66 -18.43 13.11
CA ARG A 21 -2.00 -19.71 13.39
C ARG A 21 -0.73 -19.93 12.56
N LYS A 22 -0.72 -19.53 11.28
CA LYS A 22 0.47 -19.63 10.42
C LYS A 22 0.97 -18.25 10.05
N VAL A 23 2.24 -17.96 10.33
CA VAL A 23 2.85 -16.65 10.06
C VAL A 23 4.20 -16.78 9.38
N LEU A 24 4.51 -15.80 8.54
CA LEU A 24 5.82 -15.61 7.95
C LEU A 24 6.51 -14.38 8.56
N VAL A 25 7.67 -14.55 9.19
CA VAL A 25 8.45 -13.44 9.76
C VAL A 25 9.51 -13.00 8.75
N ALA A 26 9.54 -11.72 8.39
CA ALA A 26 10.66 -11.16 7.64
C ALA A 26 11.87 -10.98 8.56
N LEU A 27 12.87 -11.84 8.40
CA LEU A 27 14.01 -11.95 9.30
C LEU A 27 15.28 -11.43 8.61
N SER A 28 15.70 -10.20 8.95
CA SER A 28 16.92 -9.62 8.39
C SER A 28 18.19 -10.01 9.16
N GLY A 29 18.05 -10.58 10.36
CA GLY A 29 19.16 -10.83 11.29
C GLY A 29 19.47 -9.66 12.21
N GLY A 30 18.89 -8.48 11.95
CA GLY A 30 19.00 -7.31 12.81
C GLY A 30 18.19 -7.44 14.11
N VAL A 31 18.56 -6.64 15.11
CA VAL A 31 18.00 -6.68 16.47
C VAL A 31 16.47 -6.68 16.52
N ASP A 32 15.80 -5.90 15.66
CA ASP A 32 14.33 -5.82 15.65
C ASP A 32 13.71 -7.15 15.22
N SER A 33 14.21 -7.71 14.12
CA SER A 33 13.70 -8.95 13.55
C SER A 33 13.98 -10.17 14.43
N MET A 34 15.14 -10.19 15.09
CA MET A 34 15.49 -11.23 16.06
C MET A 34 14.61 -11.13 17.32
N CYS A 35 14.37 -9.92 17.83
CA CYS A 35 13.46 -9.68 18.94
C CYS A 35 12.03 -10.13 18.61
N LEU A 36 11.52 -9.78 17.42
CA LEU A 36 10.20 -10.20 16.98
C LEU A 36 10.08 -11.73 16.91
N ALA A 37 11.04 -12.41 16.27
CA ALA A 37 11.03 -13.87 16.18
C ALA A 37 11.05 -14.54 17.57
N TYR A 38 11.87 -14.02 18.49
CA TYR A 38 11.90 -14.48 19.87
C TYR A 38 10.56 -14.28 20.59
N LEU A 39 10.02 -13.06 20.58
CA LEU A 39 8.75 -12.74 21.26
C LEU A 39 7.58 -13.57 20.70
N LEU A 40 7.56 -13.83 19.40
CA LEU A 40 6.59 -14.73 18.78
C LEU A 40 6.74 -16.17 19.27
N SER A 41 7.98 -16.67 19.42
CA SER A 41 8.20 -18.01 19.97
C SER A 41 7.68 -18.13 21.40
N ARG A 42 7.93 -17.13 22.24
CA ARG A 42 7.40 -17.07 23.62
C ARG A 42 5.88 -16.99 23.64
N TYR A 43 5.30 -16.14 22.78
CA TYR A 43 3.85 -16.01 22.64
C TYR A 43 3.19 -17.34 22.21
N ARG A 44 3.77 -18.06 21.25
CA ARG A 44 3.33 -19.42 20.87
C ARG A 44 3.36 -20.34 22.07
N ASP A 45 4.51 -20.42 22.75
CA ASP A 45 4.74 -21.39 23.84
C ASP A 45 3.75 -21.16 25.00
N GLU A 46 3.44 -19.90 25.31
CA GLU A 46 2.58 -19.52 26.45
C GLU A 46 1.09 -19.44 26.11
N HIS A 47 0.71 -19.09 24.88
CA HIS A 47 -0.67 -18.70 24.55
C HIS A 47 -1.26 -19.36 23.30
N GLN A 48 -0.45 -19.87 22.39
CA GLN A 48 -0.93 -20.41 21.11
C GLN A 48 -0.02 -21.54 20.61
N LYS A 49 -0.06 -22.68 21.30
CA LYS A 49 0.89 -23.80 21.08
C LYS A 49 0.83 -24.41 19.66
N ASP A 50 -0.27 -24.22 18.95
CA ASP A 50 -0.48 -24.69 17.58
C ASP A 50 -0.01 -23.69 16.50
N MET A 51 0.59 -22.57 16.91
CA MET A 51 1.13 -21.55 16.00
C MET A 51 2.41 -22.03 15.31
N GLU A 52 2.39 -21.96 13.98
CA GLU A 52 3.50 -22.28 13.08
C GLU A 52 4.20 -20.98 12.67
N ILE A 53 5.49 -20.88 12.99
CA ILE A 53 6.30 -19.69 12.71
C ILE A 53 7.36 -20.08 11.67
N SER A 54 7.21 -19.56 10.46
CA SER A 54 8.26 -19.58 9.44
C SER A 54 8.95 -18.24 9.39
N ALA A 55 10.25 -18.21 9.19
CA ALA A 55 11.06 -17.00 9.02
C ALA A 55 11.76 -17.03 7.67
N VAL A 56 11.86 -15.87 7.01
CA VAL A 56 12.57 -15.74 5.74
C VAL A 56 13.58 -14.61 5.77
N THR A 57 14.82 -14.93 5.38
CA THR A 57 15.84 -13.94 5.07
C THR A 57 15.95 -13.78 3.56
N ILE A 58 15.89 -12.53 3.12
CA ILE A 58 16.00 -12.16 1.71
C ILE A 58 17.44 -11.75 1.47
N ASP A 59 18.16 -12.61 0.75
CA ASP A 59 19.52 -12.35 0.34
C ASP A 59 19.51 -11.53 -0.96
N HIS A 60 19.95 -10.28 -0.85
CA HIS A 60 20.04 -9.36 -1.97
C HIS A 60 21.34 -9.54 -2.77
N GLY A 61 22.29 -10.36 -2.31
CA GLY A 61 23.60 -10.53 -2.97
C GLY A 61 24.46 -9.26 -2.99
N TYR A 62 24.16 -8.28 -2.14
CA TYR A 62 24.78 -6.95 -2.17
C TYR A 62 26.20 -6.94 -1.59
N ARG A 63 26.49 -7.85 -0.64
CA ARG A 63 27.79 -7.98 0.02
C ARG A 63 28.21 -9.44 0.12
N ASP A 64 29.52 -9.65 0.05
CA ASP A 64 30.13 -10.94 0.36
C ASP A 64 29.84 -11.34 1.81
N GLY A 65 29.57 -12.62 2.04
CA GLY A 65 29.24 -13.15 3.37
C GLY A 65 27.78 -12.97 3.83
N SER A 66 26.94 -12.21 3.11
CA SER A 66 25.52 -12.02 3.42
C SER A 66 24.76 -13.34 3.60
N ARG A 67 24.99 -14.31 2.71
CA ARG A 67 24.41 -15.65 2.82
C ARG A 67 24.89 -16.43 4.06
N LYS A 68 26.16 -16.28 4.44
CA LYS A 68 26.72 -16.94 5.62
C LYS A 68 26.10 -16.38 6.90
N GLU A 69 25.94 -15.07 6.99
CA GLU A 69 25.22 -14.45 8.11
C GLU A 69 23.76 -14.86 8.15
N ALA A 70 23.07 -14.93 6.99
CA ALA A 70 21.71 -15.45 6.92
C ALA A 70 21.60 -16.90 7.46
N MET A 71 22.58 -17.75 7.17
CA MET A 71 22.63 -19.11 7.75
C MET A 71 22.82 -19.08 9.28
N GLN A 72 23.71 -18.23 9.79
CA GLN A 72 23.92 -18.09 11.24
C GLN A 72 22.68 -17.56 11.96
N VAL A 73 21.95 -16.63 11.34
CA VAL A 73 20.64 -16.16 11.83
C VAL A 73 19.66 -17.33 11.93
N GLY A 74 19.63 -18.21 10.92
CA GLY A 74 18.84 -19.43 10.91
C GLY A 74 19.14 -20.35 12.10
N GLU A 75 20.41 -20.57 12.40
CA GLU A 75 20.84 -21.39 13.55
C GLU A 75 20.39 -20.80 14.90
N VAL A 76 20.34 -19.47 15.04
CA VAL A 76 19.83 -18.83 16.26
C VAL A 76 18.32 -19.06 16.41
N VAL A 77 17.53 -18.79 15.37
CA VAL A 77 16.06 -18.88 15.48
C VAL A 77 15.55 -20.32 15.54
N LYS A 78 16.31 -21.28 15.02
CA LYS A 78 16.00 -22.72 15.12
C LYS A 78 15.92 -23.18 16.57
N GLN A 79 16.71 -22.61 17.48
CA GLN A 79 16.66 -22.89 18.92
C GLN A 79 15.33 -22.48 19.56
N TRP A 80 14.57 -21.61 18.89
CA TRP A 80 13.23 -21.18 19.30
C TRP A 80 12.12 -21.96 18.58
N GLY A 81 12.46 -23.02 17.85
CA GLY A 81 11.51 -23.80 17.05
C GLY A 81 10.89 -22.98 15.91
N VAL A 82 11.67 -22.09 15.29
CA VAL A 82 11.26 -21.29 14.13
C VAL A 82 11.95 -21.84 12.89
N ASP A 83 11.18 -22.23 11.89
CA ASP A 83 11.73 -22.70 10.61
C ASP A 83 12.31 -21.51 9.84
N HIS A 84 13.52 -21.65 9.30
CA HIS A 84 14.20 -20.56 8.60
C HIS A 84 14.46 -20.89 7.13
N TYR A 85 14.13 -19.95 6.25
CA TYR A 85 14.33 -20.04 4.83
C TYR A 85 15.18 -18.88 4.33
N ILE A 86 16.09 -19.16 3.41
CA ILE A 86 16.83 -18.13 2.68
C ILE A 86 16.28 -18.09 1.25
N ARG A 87 16.02 -16.88 0.75
CA ARG A 87 15.59 -16.64 -0.62
C ARG A 87 16.48 -15.56 -1.23
N SER A 88 17.16 -15.92 -2.32
CA SER A 88 17.97 -14.99 -3.09
C SER A 88 17.12 -14.30 -4.15
N LEU A 89 17.31 -12.99 -4.32
CA LEU A 89 16.66 -12.23 -5.38
C LEU A 89 17.59 -12.06 -6.58
N THR A 90 17.05 -12.26 -7.78
CA THR A 90 17.70 -11.91 -9.05
C THR A 90 17.19 -10.57 -9.57
N TYR A 91 18.08 -9.74 -10.11
CA TYR A 91 17.77 -8.45 -10.72
C TYR A 91 17.98 -8.52 -12.23
N SER A 92 17.16 -7.78 -12.99
CA SER A 92 17.16 -7.82 -14.46
C SER A 92 18.29 -7.00 -15.09
N GLU A 93 18.82 -6.01 -14.38
CA GLU A 93 19.94 -5.17 -14.79
C GLU A 93 21.19 -5.65 -14.05
N GLY A 94 22.14 -6.27 -14.77
CA GLY A 94 23.45 -6.75 -14.32
C GLY A 94 23.86 -6.54 -12.84
N ASP A 95 24.86 -5.67 -12.61
CA ASP A 95 25.37 -5.38 -11.26
C ASP A 95 24.31 -4.62 -10.45
N VAL A 96 23.94 -5.18 -9.30
CA VAL A 96 23.00 -4.62 -8.32
C VAL A 96 23.33 -3.17 -7.96
N LYS A 97 24.61 -2.79 -7.99
CA LYS A 97 25.09 -1.43 -7.68
C LYS A 97 24.78 -0.40 -8.78
N SER A 98 24.45 -0.84 -9.98
CA SER A 98 24.16 0.04 -11.13
C SER A 98 22.69 0.45 -11.24
N ILE A 99 21.81 -0.14 -10.43
CA ILE A 99 20.36 0.07 -10.52
C ILE A 99 19.98 1.42 -9.89
N SER A 100 19.56 2.38 -10.73
CA SER A 100 18.96 3.62 -10.25
C SER A 100 17.64 3.30 -9.50
N ASN A 101 17.50 3.79 -8.27
CA ASN A 101 16.40 3.44 -7.33
C ASN A 101 16.41 1.98 -6.82
N PHE A 102 17.61 1.41 -6.62
CA PHE A 102 17.78 0.06 -6.08
C PHE A 102 16.89 -0.26 -4.87
N GLU A 103 16.76 0.65 -3.89
CA GLU A 103 15.92 0.41 -2.70
C GLU A 103 14.45 0.13 -3.03
N GLU A 104 13.86 0.86 -3.98
CA GLU A 104 12.47 0.67 -4.39
C GLU A 104 12.30 -0.67 -5.13
N VAL A 105 13.23 -0.99 -6.04
CA VAL A 105 13.25 -2.25 -6.78
C VAL A 105 13.42 -3.45 -5.83
N ALA A 106 14.39 -3.36 -4.93
CA ALA A 106 14.67 -4.38 -3.91
C ALA A 106 13.47 -4.57 -2.98
N ARG A 107 12.81 -3.48 -2.54
CA ARG A 107 11.59 -3.54 -1.72
C ARG A 107 10.44 -4.22 -2.46
N LYS A 108 10.24 -3.92 -3.74
CA LYS A 108 9.21 -4.56 -4.56
C LYS A 108 9.46 -6.06 -4.69
N LYS A 109 10.66 -6.46 -5.12
CA LYS A 109 11.06 -7.88 -5.24
C LYS A 109 10.97 -8.64 -3.92
N ARG A 110 11.30 -7.97 -2.80
CA ARG A 110 11.15 -8.53 -1.45
C ARG A 110 9.69 -8.89 -1.15
N TYR A 111 8.76 -7.99 -1.44
CA TYR A 111 7.33 -8.26 -1.24
C TYR A 111 6.78 -9.32 -2.18
N GLU A 112 7.24 -9.36 -3.44
CA GLU A 112 6.90 -10.44 -4.37
C GLU A 112 7.37 -11.81 -3.85
N ALA A 113 8.59 -11.88 -3.30
CA ALA A 113 9.12 -13.10 -2.69
C ALA A 113 8.33 -13.53 -1.45
N PHE A 114 7.94 -12.57 -0.58
CA PHE A 114 7.07 -12.86 0.56
C PHE A 114 5.71 -13.39 0.13
N GLN A 115 5.10 -12.76 -0.88
CA GLN A 115 3.82 -13.22 -1.42
C GLN A 115 3.94 -14.65 -1.91
N LYS A 116 4.92 -14.94 -2.77
CA LYS A 116 5.14 -16.28 -3.33
C LYS A 116 5.26 -17.34 -2.23
N MET A 117 6.13 -17.11 -1.25
CA MET A 117 6.33 -18.03 -0.14
C MET A 117 5.06 -18.22 0.71
N CYS A 118 4.31 -17.14 0.94
CA CYS A 118 3.05 -17.23 1.67
C CYS A 118 2.04 -18.12 0.93
N LEU A 119 1.90 -17.94 -0.38
CA LEU A 119 0.97 -18.74 -1.19
C LEU A 119 1.37 -20.22 -1.23
N GLU A 120 2.65 -20.52 -1.46
CA GLU A 120 3.18 -21.89 -1.50
C GLU A 120 3.00 -22.62 -0.15
N SER A 121 3.07 -21.89 0.96
CA SER A 121 3.03 -22.46 2.32
C SER A 121 1.65 -22.35 2.99
N GLY A 122 0.63 -21.85 2.28
CA GLY A 122 -0.70 -21.60 2.84
C GLY A 122 -0.72 -20.54 3.97
N ILE A 123 0.27 -19.66 4.04
CA ILE A 123 0.38 -18.58 5.02
C ILE A 123 -0.39 -17.36 4.52
N ARG A 124 -1.10 -16.66 5.41
CA ARG A 124 -1.90 -15.47 5.06
C ARG A 124 -1.38 -14.17 5.66
N SER A 125 -0.30 -14.21 6.44
CA SER A 125 0.22 -13.04 7.14
C SER A 125 1.74 -13.03 7.21
N VAL A 126 2.31 -11.88 6.86
CA VAL A 126 3.74 -11.56 6.99
C VAL A 126 3.92 -10.58 8.14
N LEU A 127 4.81 -10.90 9.07
CA LEU A 127 5.14 -10.07 10.21
C LEU A 127 6.46 -9.33 9.94
N LEU A 128 6.43 -8.00 10.10
CA LEU A 128 7.60 -7.14 9.94
C LEU A 128 7.95 -6.51 11.29
N ALA A 129 9.23 -6.46 11.61
CA ALA A 129 9.73 -5.92 12.87
C ALA A 129 9.89 -4.38 12.86
N HIS A 130 8.96 -3.67 12.23
CA HIS A 130 8.94 -2.21 12.31
C HIS A 130 8.54 -1.79 13.73
N ASN A 131 9.21 -0.77 14.26
CA ASN A 131 9.04 -0.27 15.62
C ASN A 131 8.62 1.22 15.66
N LEU A 132 8.48 1.77 16.87
CA LEU A 132 8.08 3.17 17.04
C LEU A 132 9.09 4.15 16.41
N ASN A 133 10.39 3.86 16.42
CA ASN A 133 11.38 4.72 15.75
C ASN A 133 11.14 4.75 14.24
N ASP A 134 10.86 3.60 13.63
CA ASP A 134 10.51 3.54 12.19
C ASP A 134 9.24 4.35 11.87
N GLN A 135 8.30 4.37 12.80
CA GLN A 135 7.08 5.15 12.70
C GLN A 135 7.36 6.65 12.72
N LEU A 136 8.19 7.12 13.67
CA LEU A 136 8.59 8.53 13.76
C LEU A 136 9.45 8.97 12.57
N GLU A 137 10.39 8.13 12.12
CA GLU A 137 11.18 8.35 10.91
C GLU A 137 10.27 8.52 9.69
N THR A 138 9.27 7.64 9.54
CA THR A 138 8.29 7.71 8.45
C THR A 138 7.41 8.95 8.55
N PHE A 139 7.00 9.33 9.76
CA PHE A 139 6.19 10.52 10.03
C PHE A 139 6.93 11.79 9.58
N LEU A 140 8.16 12.00 10.06
CA LEU A 140 8.99 13.15 9.68
C LEU A 140 9.32 13.18 8.18
N GLN A 141 9.65 12.03 7.60
CA GLN A 141 9.90 11.95 6.16
C GLN A 141 8.66 12.37 5.36
N ARG A 142 7.47 11.91 5.75
CA ARG A 142 6.21 12.26 5.07
C ARG A 142 5.81 13.70 5.31
N LEU A 143 6.11 14.25 6.49
CA LEU A 143 5.93 15.66 6.81
C LEU A 143 6.81 16.54 5.91
N GLN A 144 8.10 16.23 5.80
CA GLN A 144 9.03 16.91 4.89
C GLN A 144 8.55 16.87 3.43
N GLN A 145 7.93 15.75 3.02
CA GLN A 145 7.39 15.57 1.67
C GLN A 145 6.02 16.24 1.46
N ASN A 146 5.53 17.01 2.43
CA ASN A 146 4.21 17.65 2.41
C ASN A 146 3.07 16.66 2.16
N SER A 147 3.13 15.48 2.79
CA SER A 147 2.05 14.50 2.74
C SER A 147 0.75 15.05 3.33
N SER A 148 -0.38 14.50 2.93
CA SER A 148 -1.68 14.78 3.58
C SER A 148 -1.76 14.15 4.97
N LEU A 149 -2.77 14.53 5.76
CA LEU A 149 -3.04 13.92 7.08
C LEU A 149 -3.12 12.39 7.03
N PHE A 150 -3.82 11.82 6.05
CA PHE A 150 -3.91 10.37 5.85
C PHE A 150 -2.54 9.74 5.54
N GLY A 151 -1.64 10.49 4.91
CA GLY A 151 -0.26 10.08 4.69
C GLY A 151 0.57 10.16 5.97
N LEU A 152 0.38 11.22 6.78
CA LEU A 152 1.13 11.44 8.01
C LEU A 152 0.89 10.35 9.07
N VAL A 153 -0.22 9.63 9.05
CA VAL A 153 -0.44 8.44 9.91
C VAL A 153 0.73 7.43 9.85
N GLY A 154 1.49 7.39 8.74
CA GLY A 154 2.74 6.62 8.65
C GLY A 154 2.51 5.14 8.36
N LEU A 155 3.15 4.25 9.11
CA LEU A 155 2.97 2.81 8.98
C LEU A 155 1.70 2.39 9.73
N LYS A 156 0.93 1.47 9.15
CA LYS A 156 -0.23 0.88 9.83
C LYS A 156 0.18 -0.40 10.56
N GLN A 157 -0.44 -0.67 11.70
CA GLN A 157 -0.27 -1.94 12.44
C GLN A 157 -0.59 -3.15 11.56
N GLN A 158 -1.72 -3.06 10.84
CA GLN A 158 -2.17 -4.03 9.85
C GLN A 158 -2.36 -3.33 8.50
N ALA A 159 -1.88 -3.97 7.44
CA ALA A 159 -2.07 -3.51 6.06
C ALA A 159 -2.06 -4.71 5.10
N HIS A 160 -2.51 -4.54 3.87
CA HIS A 160 -2.24 -5.52 2.82
C HIS A 160 -0.80 -5.39 2.32
N LEU A 161 -0.20 -6.52 1.96
CA LEU A 161 1.08 -6.56 1.26
C LEU A 161 0.93 -5.75 -0.04
N PRO A 162 1.81 -4.77 -0.33
CA PRO A 162 1.65 -3.86 -1.46
C PRO A 162 2.14 -4.50 -2.76
N VAL A 163 1.49 -5.60 -3.14
CA VAL A 163 1.65 -6.30 -4.41
C VAL A 163 0.57 -5.85 -5.38
N MET A 164 0.69 -6.23 -6.66
CA MET A 164 -0.29 -5.87 -7.69
C MET A 164 -1.71 -6.26 -7.26
N PRO A 165 -2.73 -5.50 -7.72
CA PRO A 165 -4.13 -5.79 -7.38
C PRO A 165 -4.47 -7.24 -7.75
N LYS A 166 -5.46 -7.80 -7.08
CA LYS A 166 -5.88 -9.17 -7.36
C LYS A 166 -6.61 -9.26 -8.68
N ALA A 167 -6.34 -10.35 -9.38
CA ALA A 167 -7.16 -10.77 -10.49
C ALA A 167 -8.59 -11.13 -10.03
N PRO A 168 -9.60 -10.96 -10.89
CA PRO A 168 -10.95 -11.45 -10.70
C PRO A 168 -10.94 -12.96 -10.48
N THR A 169 -11.96 -13.45 -9.77
CA THR A 169 -12.13 -14.85 -9.40
C THR A 169 -10.96 -15.48 -8.62
N SER A 170 -9.94 -14.70 -8.25
CA SER A 170 -8.90 -15.14 -7.33
C SER A 170 -9.50 -15.34 -5.94
N VAL A 171 -9.65 -16.60 -5.55
CA VAL A 171 -10.10 -17.02 -4.21
C VAL A 171 -9.03 -16.70 -3.14
N VAL A 172 -7.85 -16.25 -3.55
CA VAL A 172 -6.74 -15.99 -2.65
C VAL A 172 -6.91 -14.62 -2.02
N GLU A 173 -7.27 -14.58 -0.73
CA GLU A 173 -7.22 -13.39 0.12
C GLU A 173 -5.85 -12.65 0.08
N PRO A 174 -5.81 -11.31 0.21
CA PRO A 174 -4.55 -10.58 0.14
C PRO A 174 -3.72 -10.95 1.37
N ILE A 175 -2.42 -11.13 1.17
CA ILE A 175 -1.51 -11.38 2.30
C ILE A 175 -1.52 -10.16 3.21
N GLN A 176 -1.79 -10.37 4.49
CA GLN A 176 -1.74 -9.32 5.51
C GLN A 176 -0.27 -9.05 5.88
N VAL A 177 0.02 -7.81 6.20
CA VAL A 177 1.27 -7.35 6.80
C VAL A 177 0.96 -6.87 8.19
N LEU A 178 1.49 -7.56 9.19
CA LEU A 178 1.35 -7.22 10.60
C LEU A 178 2.67 -6.63 11.12
N ARG A 179 2.61 -5.65 12.02
CA ARG A 179 3.80 -5.00 12.61
C ARG A 179 3.75 -5.03 14.14
N PRO A 180 3.89 -6.20 14.79
CA PRO A 180 3.66 -6.31 16.24
C PRO A 180 4.59 -5.47 17.12
N LEU A 181 5.71 -4.97 16.58
CA LEU A 181 6.64 -4.13 17.33
C LEU A 181 6.37 -2.61 17.18
N LEU A 182 5.38 -2.20 16.38
CA LEU A 182 5.24 -0.81 15.94
C LEU A 182 4.94 0.18 17.08
N ALA A 183 4.40 -0.31 18.21
CA ALA A 183 4.15 0.49 19.40
C ALA A 183 5.30 0.54 20.41
N PHE A 184 6.36 -0.25 20.20
CA PHE A 184 7.47 -0.37 21.15
C PHE A 184 8.69 0.44 20.71
N ASP A 185 9.40 0.98 21.69
CA ASP A 185 10.62 1.75 21.44
C ASP A 185 11.80 0.84 21.07
N LYS A 186 12.70 1.34 20.22
CA LYS A 186 13.95 0.65 19.88
C LYS A 186 14.77 0.26 21.10
N LEU A 187 14.81 1.10 22.15
CA LEU A 187 15.54 0.80 23.38
C LEU A 187 14.93 -0.37 24.14
N GLU A 188 13.60 -0.51 24.13
CA GLU A 188 12.93 -1.65 24.74
C GLU A 188 13.24 -2.94 23.99
N ILE A 189 13.28 -2.89 22.66
CA ILE A 189 13.66 -4.01 21.79
C ILE A 189 15.10 -4.45 22.12
N ILE A 190 16.06 -3.52 22.15
CA ILE A 190 17.46 -3.82 22.48
C ILE A 190 17.57 -4.39 23.90
N GLY A 191 16.88 -3.80 24.87
CA GLY A 191 16.84 -4.29 26.25
C GLY A 191 16.28 -5.70 26.36
N THR A 192 15.27 -6.03 25.56
CA THR A 192 14.68 -7.38 25.48
C THR A 192 15.71 -8.38 24.93
N CYS A 193 16.41 -8.02 23.85
CA CYS A 193 17.45 -8.89 23.31
C CYS A 193 18.60 -9.12 24.30
N ARG A 194 19.09 -8.06 24.95
CA ARG A 194 20.19 -8.18 25.93
C ARG A 194 19.79 -9.01 27.15
N SER A 195 18.63 -8.75 27.74
CA SER A 195 18.15 -9.48 28.92
C SER A 195 17.92 -10.97 28.68
N ASN A 196 17.61 -11.35 27.43
CA ASN A 196 17.35 -12.74 27.06
C ASN A 196 18.51 -13.40 26.30
N GLY A 197 19.70 -12.76 26.25
CA GLY A 197 20.88 -13.33 25.58
C GLY A 197 20.71 -13.55 24.07
N ILE A 198 19.81 -12.81 23.42
CA ILE A 198 19.54 -12.95 22.00
C ILE A 198 20.72 -12.39 21.22
N ARG A 199 21.28 -13.18 20.31
CA ARG A 199 22.32 -12.73 19.38
C ARG A 199 21.68 -12.13 18.13
N TRP A 200 22.23 -11.02 17.63
CA TRP A 200 21.82 -10.39 16.38
C TRP A 200 23.05 -9.90 15.61
N PHE A 201 22.84 -9.60 14.32
CA PHE A 201 23.85 -9.03 13.44
C PHE A 201 23.55 -7.55 13.21
N GLU A 202 24.58 -6.71 13.22
CA GLU A 202 24.45 -5.28 12.92
C GLU A 202 25.12 -5.00 11.59
N ASP A 203 24.36 -4.37 10.69
CA ASP A 203 24.92 -3.83 9.44
C ASP A 203 25.47 -2.42 9.72
N PRO A 204 26.79 -2.18 9.55
CA PRO A 204 27.41 -0.89 9.83
C PRO A 204 26.79 0.26 9.01
N THR A 205 26.28 -0.02 7.80
CA THR A 205 25.70 1.00 6.91
C THR A 205 24.41 1.60 7.44
N ASN A 206 23.69 0.89 8.33
CA ASN A 206 22.45 1.37 8.94
C ASN A 206 22.65 2.54 9.92
N SER A 207 23.90 2.84 10.28
CA SER A 207 24.24 3.89 11.23
C SER A 207 24.83 5.15 10.58
N ASP A 208 25.09 5.13 9.26
CA ASP A 208 25.66 6.28 8.55
C ASP A 208 24.57 7.32 8.24
N PRO A 209 24.59 8.51 8.88
CA PRO A 209 23.59 9.55 8.66
C PRO A 209 23.68 10.20 7.28
N GLN A 210 24.79 10.06 6.56
CA GLN A 210 24.99 10.66 5.24
C GLN A 210 24.43 9.79 4.11
N LEU A 211 24.17 8.51 4.37
CA LEU A 211 23.78 7.54 3.34
C LEU A 211 22.34 7.74 2.87
N THR A 212 21.39 7.97 3.79
CA THR A 212 19.98 8.14 3.45
C THR A 212 19.31 9.20 4.31
N LYS A 213 18.25 9.84 3.78
CA LYS A 213 17.41 10.77 4.56
C LYS A 213 16.85 10.12 5.83
N ARG A 214 16.52 8.83 5.75
CA ARG A 214 16.00 8.07 6.90
C ARG A 214 17.05 7.90 7.99
N ASN A 215 18.30 7.57 7.61
CA ASN A 215 19.40 7.49 8.57
C ASN A 215 19.69 8.87 9.19
N ALA A 216 19.61 9.95 8.42
CA ALA A 216 19.74 11.31 8.93
C ALA A 216 18.67 11.64 9.99
N PHE A 217 17.38 11.36 9.70
CA PHE A 217 16.30 11.53 10.70
C PHE A 217 16.52 10.67 11.94
N ARG A 218 16.94 9.41 11.76
CA ARG A 218 17.25 8.50 12.88
C ARG A 218 18.35 9.08 13.76
N TYR A 219 19.44 9.57 13.17
CA TYR A 219 20.55 10.17 13.90
C TYR A 219 20.10 11.43 14.65
N LEU A 220 19.33 12.30 13.99
CA LEU A 220 18.83 13.54 14.56
C LEU A 220 17.98 13.30 15.82
N ILE A 221 16.95 12.44 15.71
CA ILE A 221 15.99 12.20 16.80
C ILE A 221 16.63 11.43 17.96
N ASN A 222 17.50 10.46 17.67
CA ASN A 222 17.98 9.53 18.69
C ASN A 222 19.36 9.88 19.28
N LYS A 223 20.14 10.75 18.63
CA LYS A 223 21.49 11.12 19.09
C LYS A 223 21.66 12.63 19.22
N GLU A 224 21.49 13.36 18.12
CA GLU A 224 21.88 14.78 18.06
C GLU A 224 21.01 15.66 18.99
N ILE A 225 19.68 15.57 18.86
CA ILE A 225 18.76 16.38 19.68
C ILE A 225 18.92 16.05 21.17
N PRO A 226 18.85 14.77 21.62
CA PRO A 226 19.04 14.44 23.03
C PRO A 226 20.38 14.93 23.61
N ALA A 227 21.48 14.82 22.86
CA ALA A 227 22.79 15.28 23.32
C ALA A 227 22.82 16.81 23.52
N ARG A 228 22.24 17.57 22.59
CA ARG A 228 22.19 19.04 22.70
C ARG A 228 21.32 19.52 23.86
N VAL A 229 20.19 18.86 24.10
CA VAL A 229 19.34 19.12 25.27
C VAL A 229 20.11 18.91 26.58
N GLN A 230 20.88 17.82 26.67
CA GLN A 230 21.71 17.54 27.84
C GLN A 230 22.80 18.59 28.07
N THR A 231 23.30 19.24 27.00
CA THR A 231 24.28 20.33 27.10
C THR A 231 23.66 21.70 27.39
N GLY A 232 22.35 21.79 27.63
CA GLY A 232 21.66 23.03 27.99
C GLY A 232 21.12 23.85 26.81
N ASP A 233 21.13 23.30 25.59
CA ASP A 233 20.47 23.92 24.43
C ASP A 233 18.94 23.71 24.54
N THR A 234 18.29 24.63 25.23
CA THR A 234 16.84 24.61 25.46
C THR A 234 16.05 24.89 24.18
N LEU A 235 16.64 25.58 23.19
CA LEU A 235 15.94 25.96 21.97
C LEU A 235 15.73 24.73 21.07
N LEU A 236 16.79 23.95 20.80
CA LEU A 236 16.66 22.71 20.02
C LEU A 236 15.83 21.66 20.77
N GLY A 237 15.95 21.61 22.10
CA GLY A 237 15.05 20.83 22.94
C GLY A 237 13.60 21.21 22.75
N SER A 238 13.27 22.51 22.81
CA SER A 238 11.89 23.00 22.66
C SER A 238 11.27 22.84 21.27
N LEU A 239 12.05 22.44 20.25
CA LEU A 239 11.57 22.35 18.87
C LEU A 239 11.14 20.92 18.46
N LEU A 240 11.82 19.88 18.97
CA LEU A 240 11.63 18.49 18.52
C LEU A 240 11.93 17.47 19.62
N LEU A 241 11.28 17.56 20.79
CA LEU A 241 11.33 16.49 21.79
C LEU A 241 10.71 15.20 21.24
N ARG A 242 11.31 14.07 21.57
CA ARG A 242 10.81 12.76 21.15
C ARG A 242 9.40 12.50 21.70
N GLU A 243 9.13 12.83 22.97
CA GLU A 243 7.80 12.64 23.54
C GLU A 243 6.74 13.50 22.84
N GLU A 244 7.05 14.77 22.54
CA GLU A 244 6.16 15.67 21.82
C GLU A 244 5.89 15.21 20.38
N LEU A 245 6.92 14.67 19.72
CA LEU A 245 6.77 14.09 18.39
C LEU A 245 5.84 12.87 18.40
N VAL A 246 5.96 12.02 19.42
CA VAL A 246 5.03 10.89 19.65
C VAL A 246 3.62 11.41 19.91
N GLY A 247 3.44 12.43 20.77
CA GLY A 247 2.14 13.04 21.05
C GLY A 247 1.49 13.62 19.80
N THR A 248 2.23 14.41 19.03
CA THR A 248 1.77 14.98 17.75
C THR A 248 1.36 13.89 16.76
N HIS A 249 2.16 12.81 16.65
CA HIS A 249 1.81 11.67 15.80
C HIS A 249 0.51 11.00 16.26
N GLN A 250 0.31 10.83 17.56
CA GLN A 250 -0.92 10.26 18.13
C GLN A 250 -2.15 11.13 17.85
N GLU A 251 -2.03 12.45 17.97
CA GLU A 251 -3.11 13.39 17.62
C GLU A 251 -3.50 13.26 16.14
N VAL A 252 -2.52 13.20 15.23
CA VAL A 252 -2.76 12.98 13.80
C VAL A 252 -3.49 11.65 13.56
N VAL A 253 -3.11 10.58 14.26
CA VAL A 253 -3.77 9.27 14.17
C VAL A 253 -5.22 9.35 14.65
N GLN A 254 -5.47 9.96 15.81
CA GLN A 254 -6.81 10.11 16.38
C GLN A 254 -7.72 10.94 15.48
N PHE A 255 -7.24 12.09 15.00
CA PHE A 255 -7.98 12.95 14.09
C PHE A 255 -8.30 12.23 12.77
N THR A 256 -7.32 11.50 12.21
CA THR A 256 -7.53 10.74 10.97
C THR A 256 -8.55 9.62 11.18
N SER A 257 -8.53 8.93 12.32
CA SER A 257 -9.51 7.89 12.67
C SER A 257 -10.93 8.46 12.72
N MET A 258 -11.11 9.63 13.34
CA MET A 258 -12.40 10.34 13.35
C MET A 258 -12.86 10.67 11.91
N LEU A 259 -11.96 11.16 11.05
CA LEU A 259 -12.29 11.42 9.64
C LEU A 259 -12.68 10.13 8.91
N GLU A 260 -11.94 9.03 9.08
CA GLU A 260 -12.24 7.74 8.45
C GLU A 260 -13.63 7.21 8.87
N GLN A 261 -14.03 7.39 10.12
CA GLN A 261 -15.38 7.05 10.59
C GLN A 261 -16.47 7.89 9.89
N ARG A 262 -16.25 9.21 9.77
CA ARG A 262 -17.18 10.11 9.04
C ARG A 262 -17.26 9.76 7.55
N ILE A 263 -16.14 9.42 6.92
CA ILE A 263 -16.08 8.97 5.53
C ILE A 263 -16.88 7.68 5.35
N LYS A 264 -16.72 6.71 6.25
CA LYS A 264 -17.48 5.45 6.22
C LYS A 264 -18.98 5.71 6.29
N PHE A 265 -19.42 6.56 7.23
CA PHE A 265 -20.83 6.95 7.32
C PHE A 265 -21.35 7.58 6.02
N ARG A 266 -20.58 8.50 5.42
CA ARG A 266 -20.96 9.15 4.15
C ARG A 266 -21.00 8.18 2.98
N MET A 267 -20.06 7.24 2.90
CA MET A 267 -20.07 6.22 1.85
C MET A 267 -21.34 5.36 1.96
N ASN A 268 -21.64 4.87 3.16
CA ASN A 268 -22.85 4.09 3.41
C ASN A 268 -24.12 4.88 3.05
N TYR A 269 -24.16 6.18 3.35
CA TYR A 269 -25.28 7.04 2.96
C TYR A 269 -25.42 7.13 1.43
N LEU A 270 -24.33 7.35 0.70
CA LEU A 270 -24.36 7.43 -0.76
C LEU A 270 -24.83 6.11 -1.39
N GLU A 271 -24.31 4.98 -0.90
CA GLU A 271 -24.68 3.65 -1.36
C GLU A 271 -26.15 3.32 -1.06
N ALA A 272 -26.61 3.52 0.18
CA ALA A 272 -27.97 3.22 0.59
C ALA A 272 -29.04 4.03 -0.17
N ASN A 273 -28.68 5.21 -0.68
CA ASN A 273 -29.56 6.08 -1.45
C ASN A 273 -29.35 5.98 -2.96
N ASN A 274 -28.56 5.00 -3.46
CA ASN A 274 -28.23 4.83 -4.87
C ASN A 274 -27.65 6.09 -5.53
N LEU A 275 -26.87 6.87 -4.77
CA LEU A 275 -26.24 8.12 -5.22
C LEU A 275 -24.89 7.89 -5.90
N ILE A 276 -24.46 6.63 -6.02
CA ILE A 276 -23.30 6.21 -6.80
C ILE A 276 -23.79 5.31 -7.93
N ALA A 277 -23.75 5.82 -9.16
CA ALA A 277 -24.13 5.09 -10.35
C ALA A 277 -22.87 4.67 -11.11
N HIS A 278 -22.61 3.36 -11.13
CA HIS A 278 -21.48 2.79 -11.87
C HIS A 278 -21.92 2.33 -13.27
N ASP A 279 -21.21 2.76 -14.31
CA ASP A 279 -21.28 2.21 -15.66
C ASP A 279 -19.94 1.52 -15.93
N HIS A 280 -19.84 0.26 -15.50
CA HIS A 280 -18.61 -0.52 -15.59
C HIS A 280 -18.22 -0.77 -17.05
N ALA A 281 -19.20 -1.00 -17.94
CA ALA A 281 -18.99 -1.12 -19.36
C ALA A 281 -18.21 0.08 -19.89
N LYS A 282 -18.60 1.32 -19.56
CA LYS A 282 -17.87 2.50 -20.05
C LYS A 282 -16.71 2.94 -19.15
N ALA A 283 -16.41 2.19 -18.08
CA ALA A 283 -15.54 2.62 -16.99
C ALA A 283 -15.85 4.07 -16.56
N ARG A 284 -17.14 4.34 -16.33
CA ARG A 284 -17.67 5.61 -15.84
C ARG A 284 -18.31 5.42 -14.47
N VAL A 285 -18.23 6.45 -13.64
CA VAL A 285 -19.00 6.55 -12.39
C VAL A 285 -19.60 7.94 -12.29
N GLU A 286 -20.83 8.03 -11.81
CA GLU A 286 -21.50 9.28 -11.49
C GLU A 286 -21.85 9.27 -10.01
N ILE A 287 -21.51 10.35 -9.30
CA ILE A 287 -21.74 10.46 -7.86
C ILE A 287 -22.53 11.74 -7.59
N SER A 288 -23.65 11.61 -6.89
CA SER A 288 -24.51 12.73 -6.48
C SER A 288 -24.32 13.03 -5.01
N PHE A 289 -23.60 14.10 -4.69
CA PHE A 289 -23.33 14.53 -3.31
C PHE A 289 -24.40 15.52 -2.85
N PRO A 290 -24.88 15.45 -1.60
CA PRO A 290 -25.59 16.57 -0.98
C PRO A 290 -24.76 17.85 -1.13
N ALA A 291 -25.38 18.95 -1.55
CA ALA A 291 -24.69 20.20 -1.85
C ALA A 291 -23.76 20.70 -0.72
N PRO A 292 -24.14 20.63 0.57
CA PRO A 292 -23.24 21.01 1.67
C PRO A 292 -21.90 20.28 1.68
N TRP A 293 -21.85 19.03 1.21
CA TRP A 293 -20.59 18.26 1.19
C TRP A 293 -19.60 18.78 0.16
N VAL A 294 -20.06 19.57 -0.82
CA VAL A 294 -19.24 20.20 -1.84
C VAL A 294 -19.04 21.69 -1.56
N SER A 295 -20.02 22.38 -0.97
CA SER A 295 -19.92 23.84 -0.75
C SER A 295 -19.10 24.22 0.48
N GLU A 296 -19.12 23.41 1.53
CA GLU A 296 -18.49 23.75 2.80
C GLU A 296 -16.97 23.48 2.78
N PRO A 297 -16.12 24.48 3.12
CA PRO A 297 -14.67 24.29 3.18
C PRO A 297 -14.24 23.20 4.19
N SER A 298 -14.97 23.07 5.29
CA SER A 298 -14.71 22.08 6.35
C SER A 298 -14.84 20.63 5.87
N ASP A 299 -15.53 20.40 4.75
CA ASP A 299 -15.76 19.10 4.15
C ASP A 299 -14.76 18.73 3.05
N GLN A 300 -13.82 19.63 2.71
CA GLN A 300 -12.81 19.39 1.67
C GLN A 300 -12.06 18.08 1.88
N LEU A 301 -11.62 17.78 3.11
CA LEU A 301 -10.89 16.54 3.45
C LEU A 301 -11.76 15.30 3.25
N LEU A 302 -13.03 15.36 3.67
CA LEU A 302 -13.96 14.24 3.56
C LEU A 302 -14.32 13.97 2.10
N LEU A 303 -14.65 15.01 1.33
CA LEU A 303 -14.94 14.89 -0.10
C LEU A 303 -13.74 14.38 -0.89
N SER A 304 -12.54 14.92 -0.62
CA SER A 304 -11.30 14.47 -1.25
C SER A 304 -11.05 12.99 -1.00
N ARG A 305 -11.24 12.53 0.24
CA ARG A 305 -11.02 11.13 0.60
C ARG A 305 -12.08 10.21 0.05
N LEU A 306 -13.36 10.61 0.03
CA LEU A 306 -14.43 9.86 -0.63
C LEU A 306 -14.13 9.66 -2.12
N LEU A 307 -13.82 10.75 -2.83
CA LEU A 307 -13.46 10.68 -4.25
C LEU A 307 -12.23 9.79 -4.48
N TYR A 308 -11.21 9.90 -3.64
CA TYR A 308 -10.03 9.04 -3.73
C TYR A 308 -10.36 7.55 -3.57
N LEU A 309 -11.30 7.19 -2.70
CA LEU A 309 -11.72 5.79 -2.53
C LEU A 309 -12.50 5.29 -3.74
N VAL A 310 -13.46 6.07 -4.26
CA VAL A 310 -14.33 5.64 -5.37
C VAL A 310 -13.61 5.63 -6.71
N LEU A 311 -12.67 6.54 -6.95
CA LEU A 311 -12.06 6.73 -8.26
C LEU A 311 -10.87 5.79 -8.54
N TYR A 312 -10.46 4.97 -7.57
CA TYR A 312 -9.32 4.07 -7.75
C TYR A 312 -9.52 3.06 -8.89
N PRO A 313 -10.65 2.33 -9.01
CA PRO A 313 -10.91 1.42 -10.14
C PRO A 313 -10.87 2.10 -11.51
N TYR A 314 -11.28 3.37 -11.56
CA TYR A 314 -11.49 4.12 -12.81
C TYR A 314 -10.25 4.80 -13.35
N SER A 315 -9.36 5.24 -12.46
CA SER A 315 -8.12 5.94 -12.82
C SER A 315 -7.06 4.98 -13.35
N SER A 316 -6.43 5.34 -14.47
CA SER A 316 -5.33 4.59 -15.04
C SER A 316 -3.96 5.02 -14.50
N ILE A 317 -3.83 5.94 -13.53
CA ILE A 317 -2.51 6.36 -13.02
C ILE A 317 -1.76 5.21 -12.29
N LYS A 318 -0.45 5.08 -12.57
CA LYS A 318 0.44 4.07 -11.95
C LYS A 318 0.52 4.20 -10.42
N HIS A 319 0.81 5.41 -9.94
CA HIS A 319 1.04 5.70 -8.52
C HIS A 319 -0.16 6.43 -7.92
N TYR A 320 -1.35 5.82 -8.02
CA TYR A 320 -2.60 6.44 -7.58
C TYR A 320 -2.53 6.93 -6.12
N HIS A 321 -1.83 6.19 -5.26
CA HIS A 321 -1.65 6.52 -3.85
C HIS A 321 -0.91 7.85 -3.61
N TRP A 322 -0.08 8.32 -4.56
CA TRP A 322 0.54 9.65 -4.50
C TRP A 322 -0.37 10.76 -5.04
N ALA A 323 -1.48 10.41 -5.68
CA ALA A 323 -2.37 11.36 -6.31
C ALA A 323 -3.38 11.99 -5.35
N TYR A 324 -3.51 11.47 -4.12
CA TYR A 324 -4.43 11.98 -3.11
C TYR A 324 -4.19 13.47 -2.78
N ALA A 325 -2.96 13.86 -2.42
CA ALA A 325 -2.64 15.25 -2.06
C ALA A 325 -2.94 16.23 -3.22
N LYS A 326 -2.80 15.73 -4.44
CA LYS A 326 -3.09 16.40 -5.69
C LYS A 326 -4.60 16.63 -5.85
N LEU A 327 -5.41 15.58 -5.62
CA LEU A 327 -6.88 15.67 -5.62
C LEU A 327 -7.38 16.63 -4.53
N GLU A 328 -6.85 16.51 -3.31
CA GLU A 328 -7.18 17.30 -2.14
C GLU A 328 -6.88 18.79 -2.30
N ARG A 329 -5.69 19.14 -2.82
CA ARG A 329 -5.22 20.53 -2.88
C ARG A 329 -5.53 21.24 -4.19
N ARG A 330 -5.98 20.51 -5.23
CA ARG A 330 -6.23 21.11 -6.56
C ARG A 330 -7.62 20.82 -7.09
N ALA A 331 -8.04 19.56 -7.19
CA ALA A 331 -9.30 19.22 -7.84
C ALA A 331 -10.52 19.62 -7.00
N VAL A 332 -10.52 19.27 -5.70
CA VAL A 332 -11.65 19.61 -4.81
C VAL A 332 -11.84 21.11 -4.60
N PRO A 333 -10.79 21.92 -4.38
CA PRO A 333 -10.92 23.38 -4.32
C PRO A 333 -11.55 23.99 -5.58
N GLN A 334 -11.29 23.42 -6.77
CA GLN A 334 -11.94 23.88 -8.01
C GLN A 334 -13.44 23.57 -8.03
N PHE A 335 -13.87 22.41 -7.53
CA PHE A 335 -15.31 22.12 -7.38
C PHE A 335 -15.97 23.08 -6.39
N GLN A 336 -15.35 23.34 -5.24
CA GLN A 336 -15.82 24.29 -4.24
C GLN A 336 -15.93 25.71 -4.79
N GLN A 337 -14.88 26.19 -5.46
CA GLN A 337 -14.84 27.52 -6.07
C GLN A 337 -15.89 27.66 -7.17
N TRP A 338 -16.04 26.65 -8.04
CA TRP A 338 -17.06 26.64 -9.07
C TRP A 338 -18.47 26.68 -8.47
N TYR A 339 -18.75 25.85 -7.46
CA TYR A 339 -20.07 25.84 -6.81
C TYR A 339 -20.42 27.20 -6.20
N LYS A 340 -19.42 27.90 -5.64
CA LYS A 340 -19.61 29.23 -5.04
C LYS A 340 -19.82 30.34 -6.08
N LEU A 341 -19.10 30.28 -7.19
CA LEU A 341 -19.09 31.37 -8.18
C LEU A 341 -20.12 31.20 -9.29
N ASN A 342 -20.26 29.99 -9.84
CA ASN A 342 -21.05 29.75 -11.05
C ASN A 342 -21.73 28.35 -11.03
N PRO A 343 -22.57 28.04 -10.03
CA PRO A 343 -23.18 26.70 -9.91
C PRO A 343 -24.10 26.34 -11.09
N SER A 344 -24.63 27.35 -11.80
CA SER A 344 -25.50 27.16 -12.97
C SER A 344 -24.75 26.70 -14.22
N SER A 345 -23.42 26.87 -14.29
CA SER A 345 -22.61 26.44 -15.43
C SER A 345 -22.08 25.03 -15.24
N ARG A 346 -21.77 24.31 -16.31
CA ARG A 346 -21.11 23.01 -16.22
C ARG A 346 -19.61 23.20 -15.99
N LEU A 347 -19.06 22.64 -14.92
CA LEU A 347 -17.61 22.53 -14.74
C LEU A 347 -17.09 21.29 -15.45
N THR A 348 -16.00 21.42 -16.19
CA THR A 348 -15.25 20.27 -16.72
C THR A 348 -13.78 20.43 -16.37
N LEU A 349 -13.18 19.39 -15.80
CA LEU A 349 -11.75 19.36 -15.47
C LEU A 349 -11.18 17.97 -15.70
N THR A 350 -9.85 17.89 -15.84
CA THR A 350 -9.14 16.64 -16.08
C THR A 350 -8.19 16.37 -14.93
N TYR A 351 -8.35 15.22 -14.26
CA TYR A 351 -7.51 14.82 -13.14
C TYR A 351 -7.45 13.29 -13.04
N LEU A 352 -6.34 12.72 -12.58
CA LEU A 352 -6.18 11.26 -12.43
C LEU A 352 -6.37 10.44 -13.73
N ASN A 353 -6.08 11.04 -14.89
CA ASN A 353 -6.45 10.50 -16.21
C ASN A 353 -7.97 10.27 -16.37
N LEU A 354 -8.77 11.05 -15.65
CA LEU A 354 -10.22 11.09 -15.71
C LEU A 354 -10.69 12.47 -16.15
N LEU A 355 -11.65 12.49 -17.06
CA LEU A 355 -12.50 13.64 -17.30
C LEU A 355 -13.55 13.70 -16.20
N MET A 356 -13.68 14.85 -15.55
CA MET A 356 -14.65 15.10 -14.50
C MET A 356 -15.59 16.21 -14.96
N ALA A 357 -16.89 15.97 -14.86
CA ALA A 357 -17.89 16.99 -15.17
C ALA A 357 -18.89 17.12 -14.02
N ALA A 358 -19.03 18.34 -13.49
CA ALA A 358 -19.94 18.62 -12.40
C ALA A 358 -21.13 19.48 -12.87
N ARG A 359 -22.30 19.19 -12.28
CA ARG A 359 -23.54 19.94 -12.46
C ARG A 359 -24.31 20.00 -11.14
N VAL A 360 -25.06 21.06 -10.92
CA VAL A 360 -25.95 21.20 -9.77
C VAL A 360 -27.37 20.79 -10.19
N ASN A 361 -27.97 19.87 -9.44
CA ASN A 361 -29.34 19.41 -9.63
C ASN A 361 -30.07 19.52 -8.29
N ASN A 362 -30.95 20.51 -8.12
CA ASN A 362 -31.64 20.80 -6.86
C ASN A 362 -30.63 20.92 -5.69
N ASN A 363 -30.78 20.09 -4.65
CA ASN A 363 -29.93 20.06 -3.46
C ASN A 363 -28.70 19.15 -3.60
N PHE A 364 -28.37 18.69 -4.82
CA PHE A 364 -27.25 17.80 -5.07
C PHE A 364 -26.26 18.39 -6.07
N VAL A 365 -24.98 18.09 -5.86
CA VAL A 365 -23.92 18.29 -6.85
C VAL A 365 -23.57 16.92 -7.42
N THR A 366 -23.87 16.73 -8.70
CA THR A 366 -23.58 15.49 -9.40
C THR A 366 -22.29 15.63 -10.20
N ILE A 367 -21.33 14.75 -9.94
CA ILE A 367 -20.04 14.72 -10.62
C ILE A 367 -19.91 13.40 -11.37
N SER A 368 -19.79 13.47 -12.70
CA SER A 368 -19.51 12.32 -13.56
C SER A 368 -18.02 12.21 -13.83
N PHE A 369 -17.48 11.01 -13.74
CA PHE A 369 -16.09 10.67 -13.97
C PHE A 369 -15.99 9.63 -15.08
N SER A 370 -15.24 9.93 -16.12
CA SER A 370 -14.99 9.01 -17.23
C SER A 370 -13.52 9.05 -17.62
N ARG A 371 -13.06 8.06 -18.39
CA ARG A 371 -11.69 8.04 -18.92
C ARG A 371 -11.38 9.34 -19.67
N GLN A 372 -10.23 9.95 -19.40
CA GLN A 372 -9.65 10.95 -20.30
C GLN A 372 -9.24 10.27 -21.63
N PRO A 373 -9.55 10.84 -22.80
CA PRO A 373 -9.05 10.33 -24.07
C PRO A 373 -7.52 10.17 -24.03
N LEU A 374 -7.01 9.03 -24.49
CA LEU A 374 -5.56 8.81 -24.59
C LEU A 374 -4.96 9.76 -25.62
N LEU A 375 -3.76 10.26 -25.32
CA LEU A 375 -2.90 10.90 -26.31
C LEU A 375 -2.33 9.81 -27.24
N ALA A 376 -2.00 10.17 -28.49
CA ALA A 376 -1.51 9.22 -29.48
C ALA A 376 -0.27 8.45 -29.00
N GLU A 377 0.66 9.14 -28.33
CA GLU A 377 1.88 8.56 -27.74
C GLU A 377 1.61 7.53 -26.62
N ASP A 378 0.48 7.65 -25.91
CA ASP A 378 0.11 6.74 -24.83
C ASP A 378 -0.61 5.48 -25.35
N ILE A 379 -1.12 5.50 -26.59
CA ILE A 379 -1.76 4.34 -27.22
C ILE A 379 -0.73 3.23 -27.41
N ASP A 380 0.43 3.55 -27.97
CA ASP A 380 1.49 2.57 -28.21
C ASP A 380 2.00 1.97 -26.89
N ARG A 381 2.17 2.80 -25.86
CA ARG A 381 2.61 2.37 -24.52
C ARG A 381 1.60 1.49 -23.78
N THR A 382 0.32 1.62 -24.12
CA THR A 382 -0.76 0.86 -23.51
C THR A 382 -1.12 -0.38 -24.33
N THR A 383 -0.67 -0.45 -25.58
CA THR A 383 -0.88 -1.59 -26.45
C THR A 383 -0.14 -2.82 -25.92
N LEU A 384 -0.80 -3.97 -25.97
CA LEU A 384 -0.22 -5.25 -25.52
C LEU A 384 -0.27 -6.26 -26.66
N ASP A 385 0.92 -6.69 -27.09
CA ASP A 385 1.07 -7.85 -27.95
C ASP A 385 1.13 -9.12 -27.10
N THR A 386 0.28 -10.11 -27.42
CA THR A 386 0.27 -11.39 -26.71
C THR A 386 -0.13 -12.53 -27.64
N SER A 387 0.08 -13.77 -27.19
CA SER A 387 -0.37 -14.98 -27.88
C SER A 387 -1.40 -15.69 -27.01
N ILE A 388 -2.51 -16.10 -27.63
CA ILE A 388 -3.59 -16.82 -26.96
C ILE A 388 -3.73 -18.21 -27.57
N THR A 389 -4.10 -19.18 -26.74
CA THR A 389 -4.33 -20.57 -27.14
C THR A 389 -5.83 -20.88 -27.02
N GLN A 390 -6.21 -22.16 -27.18
CA GLN A 390 -7.58 -22.60 -26.92
C GLN A 390 -7.93 -22.63 -25.43
N GLU A 391 -6.91 -22.67 -24.58
CA GLU A 391 -7.07 -22.52 -23.13
C GLU A 391 -7.14 -21.04 -22.76
N TRP A 392 -7.79 -20.76 -21.63
CA TRP A 392 -7.82 -19.42 -21.08
C TRP A 392 -6.41 -18.97 -20.67
N SER A 393 -6.03 -17.77 -21.07
CA SER A 393 -4.82 -17.11 -20.59
C SER A 393 -4.84 -16.93 -19.07
N ASP A 394 -3.67 -16.66 -18.49
CA ASP A 394 -3.60 -15.98 -17.19
C ASP A 394 -4.32 -14.63 -17.25
N TRP A 395 -4.70 -14.11 -16.08
CA TRP A 395 -5.28 -12.78 -15.96
C TRP A 395 -4.27 -11.70 -16.31
N ILE A 396 -4.65 -10.83 -17.24
CA ILE A 396 -3.84 -9.71 -17.72
C ILE A 396 -4.47 -8.41 -17.21
N LEU A 397 -3.72 -7.59 -16.46
CA LEU A 397 -4.17 -6.25 -16.09
C LEU A 397 -3.85 -5.25 -17.22
N PHE A 398 -4.78 -5.10 -18.14
CA PHE A 398 -4.70 -4.16 -19.26
C PHE A 398 -5.04 -2.72 -18.82
N ASP A 399 -4.25 -1.76 -19.30
CA ASP A 399 -4.46 -0.32 -19.04
C ASP A 399 -4.56 0.04 -17.54
N ARG A 400 -4.02 -0.82 -16.66
CA ARG A 400 -4.09 -0.72 -15.18
C ARG A 400 -5.50 -0.68 -14.61
N ARG A 401 -6.51 -1.07 -15.39
CA ARG A 401 -7.94 -0.93 -15.05
C ARG A 401 -8.76 -2.15 -15.41
N PHE A 402 -8.43 -2.85 -16.48
CA PHE A 402 -9.23 -3.99 -16.93
C PHE A 402 -8.45 -5.27 -16.74
N TRP A 403 -9.01 -6.18 -15.98
CA TRP A 403 -8.55 -7.55 -15.97
C TRP A 403 -9.15 -8.29 -17.15
N LEU A 404 -8.29 -8.88 -17.97
CA LEU A 404 -8.66 -9.61 -19.17
C LEU A 404 -8.21 -11.06 -19.05
N LYS A 405 -9.09 -11.98 -19.43
CA LYS A 405 -8.78 -13.37 -19.73
C LYS A 405 -9.18 -13.62 -21.16
N LEU A 406 -8.33 -14.27 -21.93
CA LEU A 406 -8.53 -14.42 -23.38
C LEU A 406 -8.26 -15.86 -23.82
N ARG A 407 -9.05 -16.36 -24.77
CA ARG A 407 -8.79 -17.63 -25.48
C ARG A 407 -9.26 -17.55 -26.93
N SER A 408 -8.65 -18.35 -27.78
CA SER A 408 -9.02 -18.52 -29.18
C SER A 408 -9.87 -19.78 -29.36
N LEU A 409 -10.95 -19.68 -30.13
CA LEU A 409 -11.81 -20.81 -30.47
C LEU A 409 -11.28 -21.61 -31.68
N LEU A 410 -10.31 -21.06 -32.43
CA LEU A 410 -9.79 -21.64 -33.69
C LEU A 410 -8.34 -22.13 -33.62
N GLY A 411 -7.74 -22.21 -32.43
CA GLY A 411 -6.32 -22.57 -32.26
C GLY A 411 -5.42 -21.39 -31.91
N PRO A 412 -4.11 -21.60 -31.70
CA PRO A 412 -3.21 -20.54 -31.24
C PRO A 412 -3.14 -19.34 -32.19
N GLN A 413 -3.26 -18.12 -31.65
CA GLN A 413 -3.23 -16.87 -32.41
C GLN A 413 -2.39 -15.81 -31.70
N LYS A 414 -1.70 -15.00 -32.49
CA LYS A 414 -1.09 -13.76 -32.00
C LYS A 414 -2.11 -12.64 -32.11
N ILE A 415 -2.30 -11.91 -31.02
CA ILE A 415 -3.26 -10.81 -30.94
C ILE A 415 -2.58 -9.55 -30.42
N LYS A 416 -3.13 -8.41 -30.81
CA LYS A 416 -2.72 -7.09 -30.33
C LYS A 416 -3.91 -6.42 -29.68
N LEU A 417 -3.80 -6.14 -28.38
CA LEU A 417 -4.80 -5.41 -27.61
C LEU A 417 -4.47 -3.93 -27.65
N ILE A 418 -5.36 -3.12 -28.21
CA ILE A 418 -5.22 -1.66 -28.27
C ILE A 418 -6.26 -0.98 -27.36
N PRO A 419 -5.91 0.11 -26.67
CA PRO A 419 -6.86 0.82 -25.83
C PRO A 419 -7.90 1.56 -26.68
N TYR A 420 -9.16 1.53 -26.24
CA TYR A 420 -10.27 2.22 -26.90
C TYR A 420 -10.03 3.73 -27.00
N THR A 421 -10.29 4.31 -28.19
CA THR A 421 -10.25 5.77 -28.42
C THR A 421 -11.61 6.27 -28.95
N PRO A 422 -12.07 7.48 -28.54
CA PRO A 422 -13.38 8.01 -28.93
C PRO A 422 -13.61 8.19 -30.44
N LYS A 423 -12.57 8.18 -31.28
CA LYS A 423 -12.74 8.17 -32.75
C LYS A 423 -13.48 6.93 -33.26
N TYR A 424 -13.56 5.86 -32.48
CA TYR A 424 -14.29 4.62 -32.78
C TYR A 424 -15.64 4.54 -32.03
N GLN A 425 -16.25 5.72 -31.77
CA GLN A 425 -17.35 5.98 -30.82
C GLN A 425 -18.60 5.09 -30.89
N ASN A 426 -18.82 4.37 -32.00
CA ASN A 426 -19.98 3.51 -32.18
C ASN A 426 -19.76 2.07 -31.69
N LEU A 427 -18.58 1.75 -31.15
CA LEU A 427 -18.28 0.45 -30.58
C LEU A 427 -18.22 0.61 -29.06
N ILE A 428 -19.26 0.09 -28.40
CA ILE A 428 -19.37 -0.06 -26.96
C ILE A 428 -18.05 -0.68 -26.42
N LEU A 429 -17.65 -0.36 -25.17
CA LEU A 429 -16.57 -1.06 -24.44
C LEU A 429 -17.03 -2.48 -24.10
N HIS A 430 -17.16 -3.21 -25.17
CA HIS A 430 -17.81 -4.46 -25.28
C HIS A 430 -16.72 -5.17 -26.08
N ILE A 431 -16.28 -6.27 -25.54
CA ILE A 431 -15.86 -7.35 -26.41
C ILE A 431 -17.14 -8.19 -26.57
N PRO A 432 -18.30 -7.70 -27.10
CA PRO A 432 -19.49 -8.53 -27.18
C PRO A 432 -19.34 -9.30 -28.49
N THR A 433 -18.37 -10.21 -28.57
CA THR A 433 -17.78 -10.61 -29.85
C THR A 433 -17.21 -9.39 -30.58
N ILE A 434 -15.88 -9.31 -30.70
CA ILE A 434 -15.37 -8.61 -31.89
C ILE A 434 -16.14 -9.24 -33.05
N ASN A 435 -16.64 -8.41 -33.96
CA ASN A 435 -17.14 -8.84 -35.26
C ASN A 435 -15.97 -9.40 -36.12
N THR A 436 -15.06 -10.17 -35.51
CA THR A 436 -14.15 -11.17 -36.07
C THR A 436 -14.87 -12.49 -35.87
N GLY A 437 -15.80 -12.81 -36.76
CA GLY A 437 -16.80 -13.88 -36.57
C GLY A 437 -16.39 -15.02 -35.64
N ASN A 438 -16.98 -15.11 -34.44
CA ASN A 438 -16.90 -16.26 -33.53
C ASN A 438 -15.50 -16.84 -33.19
N THR A 439 -14.37 -16.11 -33.33
CA THR A 439 -13.04 -16.73 -33.19
C THR A 439 -12.33 -16.55 -31.83
N ILE A 440 -12.69 -15.55 -31.02
CA ILE A 440 -12.02 -15.22 -29.74
C ILE A 440 -13.07 -15.04 -28.63
N ALA A 441 -12.84 -15.64 -27.48
CA ALA A 441 -13.64 -15.44 -26.27
C ALA A 441 -12.84 -14.66 -25.20
N SER A 442 -13.53 -13.81 -24.44
CA SER A 442 -12.91 -12.96 -23.42
C SER A 442 -13.76 -12.87 -22.15
N GLU A 443 -13.09 -12.78 -20.99
CA GLU A 443 -13.68 -12.30 -19.74
C GLU A 443 -13.03 -10.97 -19.37
N CYS A 444 -13.83 -9.97 -18.97
CA CYS A 444 -13.37 -8.63 -18.65
C CYS A 444 -13.95 -8.16 -17.30
N PHE A 445 -13.10 -7.62 -16.43
CA PHE A 445 -13.53 -7.03 -15.17
C PHE A 445 -12.83 -5.71 -14.94
N LEU A 446 -13.52 -4.75 -14.36
CA LEU A 446 -12.87 -3.57 -13.83
C LEU A 446 -12.07 -3.96 -12.57
N LYS A 447 -10.90 -3.36 -12.42
CA LYS A 447 -9.99 -3.47 -11.27
C LYS A 447 -10.78 -3.37 -9.97
N GLU A 448 -10.55 -4.32 -9.05
CA GLU A 448 -11.34 -4.58 -7.84
C GLU A 448 -12.67 -5.34 -8.03
N ASN A 449 -12.73 -6.26 -9.01
CA ASN A 449 -13.80 -7.25 -9.19
C ASN A 449 -15.19 -6.65 -9.48
N LEU A 450 -15.23 -5.47 -10.09
CA LEU A 450 -16.49 -4.88 -10.53
C LEU A 450 -16.82 -5.45 -11.92
N TYR A 451 -17.93 -6.17 -12.01
CA TYR A 451 -18.39 -6.85 -13.22
C TYR A 451 -18.55 -5.87 -14.38
N VAL A 452 -17.92 -6.18 -15.51
CA VAL A 452 -18.27 -5.63 -16.81
C VAL A 452 -18.89 -6.80 -17.57
N ILE A 453 -20.22 -6.78 -17.75
CA ILE A 453 -20.91 -7.77 -18.60
C ILE A 453 -20.70 -7.40 -20.06
#